data_AF-A0A9J6HCH8-F1
#
_entry.id   AF-A0A9J6HCH8-F1
#
_cell.length_a   1.000
_cell.length_b   1.000
_cell.length_c   1.000
_cell.angle_alpha   90.00
_cell.angle_beta   90.00
_cell.angle_gamma   90.00
#
_symmetry.space_group_name_H-M   'P 1'
#
loop_
_entity.id
_entity.type
_entity.pdbx_description
1 polymer ?
#
loop_
_entity_poly.entity_id
_entity_poly.type
_entity_poly.pdbx_seq_one_letter_code
_entity_poly.pdbx_strand_id
1 'polypeptide(L)'
;MQSNLKAKYTIQMLKKTTQQITRILRRITRNKTEITEEDTLRLVQALVVSRVAYSLPYHRLSKQENDQIEKILRGAYKTAVGLPQCKATSNLQKLGITNTFEDIKEATLIAQKQRLQLTRTGRAIFERVCMPADKFNIASKVDLDKDIRRKLFISPIPRHTDKTLTKEEEKQV
;
A
#
# COMPACT_ATOMS: atom_id res chain seq x y z
N MET A 1 19.55 -11.01 4.56
CA MET A 1 19.41 -9.54 4.73
C MET A 1 20.33 -8.88 3.71
N GLN A 2 19.80 -8.19 2.69
CA GLN A 2 20.64 -7.54 1.67
C GLN A 2 21.41 -6.38 2.31
N SER A 3 22.74 -6.47 2.26
CA SER A 3 23.69 -5.51 2.84
C SER A 3 23.97 -4.28 1.96
N ASN A 4 23.38 -4.22 0.77
CA ASN A 4 23.49 -3.08 -0.13
C ASN A 4 22.10 -2.54 -0.37
N LEU A 5 21.90 -1.25 -0.09
CA LEU A 5 20.71 -0.42 -0.32
C LEU A 5 20.21 -0.39 -1.79
N LYS A 6 20.60 -1.37 -2.61
CA LYS A 6 20.25 -1.53 -4.02
C LYS A 6 18.99 -2.39 -4.15
N ALA A 7 17.94 -1.81 -4.71
CA ALA A 7 16.64 -2.45 -4.95
C ALA A 7 16.68 -3.52 -6.07
N LYS A 8 17.84 -3.87 -6.60
CA LYS A 8 17.98 -4.79 -7.74
C LYS A 8 17.33 -6.16 -7.51
N TYR A 9 17.54 -6.76 -6.33
CA TYR A 9 16.95 -8.06 -6.00
C TYR A 9 15.43 -7.98 -5.85
N THR A 10 14.92 -6.96 -5.15
CA THR A 10 13.49 -6.75 -4.95
C THR A 10 12.78 -6.49 -6.28
N ILE A 11 13.38 -5.70 -7.17
CA ILE A 11 12.88 -5.46 -8.54
C ILE A 11 12.91 -6.75 -9.36
N GLN A 12 13.95 -7.58 -9.25
CA GLN A 12 14.01 -8.86 -9.98
C GLN A 12 12.95 -9.84 -9.49
N MET A 13 12.73 -9.91 -8.17
CA MET A 13 11.67 -10.71 -7.57
C MET A 13 10.27 -10.20 -8.00
N LEU A 14 10.08 -8.88 -8.01
CA LEU A 14 8.86 -8.24 -8.50
C LEU A 14 8.61 -8.56 -9.98
N LYS A 15 9.65 -8.52 -10.82
CA LYS A 15 9.56 -8.89 -12.23
C LYS A 15 9.10 -10.33 -12.41
N LYS A 16 9.72 -11.29 -11.69
CA LYS A 16 9.35 -12.71 -11.75
C LYS A 16 7.89 -12.94 -11.35
N THR A 17 7.49 -12.36 -10.23
CA THR A 17 6.12 -12.51 -9.70
C THR A 17 5.09 -11.86 -10.60
N THR A 18 5.36 -10.65 -11.12
CA THR A 18 4.48 -9.99 -12.09
C THR A 18 4.33 -10.83 -13.35
N GLN A 19 5.42 -11.40 -13.88
CA GLN A 19 5.34 -12.30 -15.05
C GLN A 19 4.46 -13.53 -14.79
N GLN A 20 4.54 -14.12 -13.60
CA GLN A 20 3.67 -15.24 -13.21
C GLN A 20 2.21 -14.80 -13.16
N ILE A 21 1.91 -13.67 -12.51
CA ILE A 21 0.56 -13.09 -12.42
C ILE A 21 0.00 -12.79 -13.80
N THR A 22 0.79 -12.16 -14.67
CA THR A 22 0.44 -11.86 -16.07
C THR A 22 0.07 -13.12 -16.85
N ARG A 23 0.80 -14.22 -16.67
CA ARG A 23 0.47 -15.50 -17.34
C ARG A 23 -0.83 -16.09 -16.83
N ILE A 24 -1.06 -16.03 -15.52
CA ILE A 24 -2.31 -16.49 -14.90
C ILE A 24 -3.48 -15.66 -15.43
N LEU A 25 -3.37 -14.33 -15.39
CA LEU A 25 -4.36 -13.41 -15.96
C LEU A 25 -4.68 -13.77 -17.41
N ARG A 26 -3.66 -13.94 -18.25
CA ARG A 26 -3.86 -14.26 -19.67
C ARG A 26 -4.59 -15.58 -19.88
N ARG A 27 -4.34 -16.59 -19.04
CA ARG A 27 -5.04 -17.87 -19.10
C ARG A 27 -6.51 -17.72 -18.70
N ILE A 28 -6.76 -16.93 -17.66
CA ILE A 28 -8.09 -16.67 -17.12
C ILE A 28 -8.93 -15.87 -18.13
N THR A 29 -8.38 -14.77 -18.68
CA THR A 29 -9.07 -13.94 -19.68
C THR A 29 -9.37 -14.72 -20.97
N ARG A 30 -8.51 -15.67 -21.37
CA ARG A 30 -8.75 -16.50 -22.56
C ARG A 30 -9.90 -17.48 -22.39
N ASN A 31 -10.11 -18.00 -21.18
CA ASN A 31 -11.13 -19.00 -20.90
C ASN A 31 -12.54 -18.41 -20.71
N LYS A 32 -12.70 -17.08 -20.83
CA LYS A 32 -13.94 -16.32 -21.14
C LYS A 32 -15.25 -16.68 -20.41
N THR A 33 -15.24 -17.51 -19.36
CA THR A 33 -16.50 -17.97 -18.79
C THR A 33 -17.20 -16.92 -17.95
N GLU A 34 -16.52 -15.94 -17.34
CA GLU A 34 -17.24 -14.93 -16.51
C GLU A 34 -16.42 -13.67 -16.11
N ILE A 35 -15.14 -13.57 -16.46
CA ILE A 35 -14.27 -12.54 -15.85
C ILE A 35 -14.23 -11.28 -16.71
N THR A 36 -14.62 -10.17 -16.09
CA THR A 36 -14.68 -8.85 -16.73
C THR A 36 -13.30 -8.16 -16.77
N GLU A 37 -13.18 -7.11 -17.57
CA GLU A 37 -11.99 -6.25 -17.59
C GLU A 37 -11.78 -5.55 -16.23
N GLU A 38 -12.86 -5.19 -15.54
CA GLU A 38 -12.76 -4.59 -14.22
C GLU A 38 -12.16 -5.58 -13.21
N ASP A 39 -12.55 -6.84 -13.27
CA ASP A 39 -12.03 -7.88 -12.39
C ASP A 39 -10.54 -8.15 -12.66
N THR A 40 -10.12 -8.18 -13.93
CA THR A 40 -8.68 -8.33 -14.26
C THR A 40 -7.85 -7.15 -13.78
N LEU A 41 -8.39 -5.93 -13.87
CA LEU A 41 -7.75 -4.73 -13.33
C LEU A 41 -7.65 -4.78 -11.81
N ARG A 42 -8.72 -5.19 -11.11
CA ARG A 42 -8.73 -5.40 -9.65
C ARG A 42 -7.68 -6.44 -9.24
N LEU A 43 -7.52 -7.53 -10.00
CA LEU A 43 -6.48 -8.52 -9.74
C LEU A 43 -5.06 -7.95 -9.90
N VAL A 44 -4.82 -7.13 -10.92
CA VAL A 44 -3.52 -6.46 -11.08
C VAL A 44 -3.26 -5.48 -9.94
N GLN A 45 -4.26 -4.72 -9.51
CA GLN A 45 -4.14 -3.82 -8.35
C GLN A 45 -3.85 -4.62 -7.06
N ALA A 46 -4.64 -5.65 -6.78
CA ALA A 46 -4.49 -6.48 -5.59
C ALA A 46 -3.14 -7.20 -5.54
N LEU A 47 -2.64 -7.71 -6.67
CA LEU A 47 -1.45 -8.56 -6.68
C LEU A 47 -0.15 -7.80 -7.01
N VAL A 48 -0.17 -6.93 -8.01
CA VAL A 48 1.03 -6.23 -8.50
C VAL A 48 1.20 -4.89 -7.79
N VAL A 49 0.17 -4.04 -7.79
CA VAL A 49 0.25 -2.70 -7.18
C VAL A 49 0.48 -2.82 -5.68
N SER A 50 -0.23 -3.72 -4.98
CA SER A 50 -0.02 -3.93 -3.54
C SER A 50 1.43 -4.32 -3.23
N ARG A 51 2.06 -5.20 -4.01
CA ARG A 51 3.47 -5.57 -3.80
C ARG A 51 4.42 -4.42 -4.03
N VAL A 52 4.18 -3.62 -5.07
CA VAL A 52 4.95 -2.39 -5.35
C VAL A 52 4.82 -1.41 -4.18
N ALA A 53 3.58 -1.14 -3.77
CA ALA A 53 3.22 -0.22 -2.70
C ALA A 53 3.83 -0.58 -1.34
N TYR A 54 3.96 -1.86 -1.01
CA TYR A 54 4.55 -2.26 0.26
C TYR A 54 6.08 -2.35 0.23
N SER A 55 6.69 -2.74 -0.89
CA SER A 55 8.11 -3.07 -0.91
C SER A 55 9.01 -1.91 -1.32
N LEU A 56 8.59 -1.06 -2.25
CA LEU A 56 9.47 -0.13 -2.93
C LEU A 56 9.52 1.31 -2.38
N PRO A 57 8.50 1.88 -1.70
CA PRO A 57 8.55 3.30 -1.28
C PRO A 57 9.72 3.66 -0.37
N TYR A 58 10.24 2.69 0.37
CA TYR A 58 11.32 2.87 1.34
C TYR A 58 12.73 2.71 0.74
N HIS A 59 12.83 2.32 -0.53
CA HIS A 59 14.12 2.13 -1.18
C HIS A 59 14.58 3.43 -1.85
N ARG A 60 15.90 3.69 -1.79
CA ARG A 60 16.52 4.74 -2.61
C ARG A 60 16.68 4.21 -4.04
N LEU A 61 15.70 4.51 -4.89
CA LEU A 61 15.66 4.04 -6.27
C LEU A 61 16.35 5.03 -7.20
N SER A 62 17.17 4.51 -8.11
CA SER A 62 17.70 5.27 -9.25
C SER A 62 16.60 5.54 -10.28
N LYS A 63 16.77 6.58 -11.11
CA LYS A 63 15.88 6.86 -12.24
C LYS A 63 15.67 5.64 -13.15
N GLN A 64 16.73 4.88 -13.40
CA GLN A 64 16.65 3.65 -14.21
C GLN A 64 15.80 2.55 -13.55
N GLU A 65 15.86 2.45 -12.23
CA GLU A 65 15.07 1.48 -11.47
C GLU A 65 13.59 1.89 -11.44
N ASN A 66 13.30 3.18 -11.28
CA ASN A 66 11.94 3.73 -11.42
C ASN A 66 11.35 3.43 -12.80
N ASP A 67 12.10 3.70 -13.87
CA ASP A 67 11.66 3.40 -15.24
C ASP A 67 11.40 1.89 -15.44
N GLN A 68 12.20 1.03 -14.78
CA GLN A 68 12.00 -0.41 -14.83
C GLN A 68 10.71 -0.84 -14.11
N ILE A 69 10.43 -0.28 -12.94
CA ILE A 69 9.20 -0.54 -12.19
C ILE A 69 7.99 -0.05 -12.98
N GLU A 70 8.09 1.12 -13.59
CA GLU A 70 7.02 1.69 -14.40
C GLU A 70 6.72 0.82 -15.63
N LYS A 71 7.75 0.28 -16.30
CA LYS A 71 7.58 -0.71 -17.37
C LYS A 71 6.87 -1.98 -16.89
N ILE A 72 7.18 -2.46 -15.68
CA ILE A 72 6.51 -3.63 -15.09
C ILE A 72 5.03 -3.34 -14.84
N LEU A 73 4.71 -2.20 -14.21
CA LEU A 73 3.32 -1.77 -13.96
C LEU A 73 2.54 -1.61 -15.28
N ARG A 74 3.08 -0.86 -16.24
CA ARG A 74 2.46 -0.68 -17.57
C ARG A 74 2.23 -2.01 -18.27
N GLY A 75 3.18 -2.95 -18.18
CA GLY A 75 3.02 -4.28 -18.77
C GLY A 75 1.92 -5.12 -18.11
N ALA A 76 1.75 -5.00 -16.79
CA ALA A 76 0.67 -5.66 -16.06
C ALA A 76 -0.70 -5.09 -16.45
N TYR A 77 -0.85 -3.75 -16.45
CA TYR A 77 -2.09 -3.07 -16.84
C TYR A 77 -2.46 -3.34 -18.31
N LYS A 78 -1.50 -3.28 -19.23
CA LYS A 78 -1.76 -3.66 -20.64
C LYS A 78 -2.29 -5.08 -20.74
N THR A 79 -1.79 -6.00 -19.93
CA THR A 79 -2.29 -7.39 -19.96
C THR A 79 -3.70 -7.51 -19.40
N ALA A 80 -4.04 -6.77 -18.34
CA ALA A 80 -5.39 -6.77 -17.79
C ALA A 80 -6.44 -6.29 -18.81
N VAL A 81 -6.12 -5.24 -19.57
CA VAL A 81 -6.97 -4.65 -20.62
C VAL A 81 -6.87 -5.43 -21.95
N GLY A 82 -6.03 -6.48 -22.02
CA GLY A 82 -5.85 -7.27 -23.24
C GLY A 82 -5.06 -6.58 -24.37
N LEU A 83 -4.35 -5.49 -24.07
CA LEU A 83 -3.52 -4.78 -25.02
C LEU A 83 -2.16 -5.47 -25.25
N PRO A 84 -1.68 -5.51 -26.51
CA PRO A 84 -0.30 -5.91 -26.81
C PRO A 84 0.73 -5.06 -26.07
N GLN A 85 1.83 -5.69 -25.62
CA GLN A 85 2.92 -5.00 -24.91
C GLN A 85 3.56 -3.88 -25.76
N CYS A 86 3.56 -4.05 -27.08
CA CYS A 86 4.12 -3.11 -28.05
C CYS A 86 3.27 -1.85 -28.29
N LYS A 87 1.99 -1.82 -27.84
CA LYS A 87 1.13 -0.62 -28.01
C LYS A 87 1.68 0.57 -27.24
N ALA A 88 1.53 1.76 -27.80
CA ALA A 88 1.96 3.01 -27.18
C ALA A 88 1.29 3.21 -25.80
N THR A 89 2.09 3.64 -24.82
CA THR A 89 1.65 3.88 -23.43
C THR A 89 0.69 5.06 -23.32
N SER A 90 0.72 5.99 -24.29
CA SER A 90 -0.18 7.16 -24.33
C SER A 90 -1.66 6.78 -24.30
N ASN A 91 -2.04 5.66 -24.93
CA ASN A 91 -3.42 5.19 -24.90
C ASN A 91 -3.84 4.69 -23.51
N LEU A 92 -2.91 4.09 -22.77
CA LEU A 92 -3.17 3.61 -21.40
C LEU A 92 -3.37 4.78 -20.43
N GLN A 93 -2.56 5.84 -20.59
CA GLN A 93 -2.68 7.07 -19.79
C GLN A 93 -3.97 7.83 -20.09
N LYS A 94 -4.40 7.90 -21.36
CA LYS A 94 -5.68 8.52 -21.75
C LYS A 94 -6.90 7.89 -21.09
N LEU A 95 -6.84 6.60 -20.75
CA LEU A 95 -7.92 5.91 -20.08
C LEU A 95 -8.02 6.26 -18.59
N GLY A 96 -6.99 6.87 -17.99
CA GLY A 96 -6.99 7.23 -16.56
C GLY A 96 -6.96 6.04 -15.59
N ILE A 97 -6.77 4.82 -16.10
CA ILE A 97 -6.85 3.57 -15.30
C ILE A 97 -5.57 3.31 -14.49
N THR A 98 -4.45 3.95 -14.85
CA THR A 98 -3.13 3.60 -14.32
C THR A 98 -2.48 4.73 -13.55
N ASN A 99 -2.19 4.48 -12.28
CA ASN A 99 -1.33 5.33 -11.47
C ASN A 99 0.14 5.14 -11.86
N THR A 100 0.92 6.22 -11.84
CA THR A 100 2.37 6.10 -12.00
C THR A 100 2.99 5.51 -10.75
N PHE A 101 4.23 5.02 -10.86
CA PHE A 101 4.95 4.53 -9.69
C PHE A 101 5.17 5.61 -8.64
N GLU A 102 5.44 6.86 -9.07
CA GLU A 102 5.64 7.97 -8.15
C GLU A 102 4.35 8.30 -7.38
N ASP A 103 3.19 8.29 -8.04
CA ASP A 103 1.90 8.51 -7.37
C ASP A 103 1.64 7.44 -6.30
N ILE A 104 1.91 6.17 -6.61
CA ILE A 104 1.76 5.05 -5.67
C ILE A 104 2.70 5.23 -4.48
N LYS A 105 3.95 5.60 -4.75
CA LYS A 105 4.98 5.84 -3.72
C LYS A 105 4.58 7.03 -2.83
N GLU A 106 4.13 8.13 -3.41
CA GLU A 106 3.71 9.31 -2.65
C GLU A 106 2.48 8.99 -1.80
N ALA A 107 1.45 8.39 -2.37
CA ALA A 107 0.24 7.99 -1.65
C ALA A 107 0.54 7.06 -0.48
N THR A 108 1.42 6.08 -0.67
CA THR A 108 1.81 5.14 0.38
C THR A 108 2.60 5.82 1.51
N LEU A 109 3.54 6.71 1.17
CA LEU A 109 4.31 7.47 2.16
C LEU A 109 3.42 8.44 2.95
N ILE A 110 2.48 9.11 2.27
CA ILE A 110 1.48 9.99 2.93
C ILE A 110 0.63 9.18 3.91
N ALA A 111 0.05 8.05 3.47
CA ALA A 111 -0.78 7.21 4.32
C ALA A 111 0.00 6.69 5.54
N GLN A 112 1.27 6.31 5.36
CA GLN A 112 2.11 5.87 6.47
C GLN A 112 2.45 7.01 7.43
N LYS A 113 2.75 8.22 6.92
CA LYS A 113 2.98 9.43 7.73
C LYS A 113 1.75 9.73 8.60
N GLN A 114 0.56 9.75 8.00
CA GLN A 114 -0.70 9.93 8.72
C GLN A 114 -0.89 8.86 9.79
N ARG A 115 -0.67 7.58 9.47
CA ARG A 115 -0.79 6.47 10.42
C ARG A 115 0.14 6.60 11.62
N LEU A 116 1.40 7.00 11.39
CA LEU A 116 2.37 7.19 12.46
C LEU A 116 1.96 8.33 13.39
N GLN A 117 1.38 9.41 12.84
CA GLN A 117 0.92 10.56 13.64
C GLN A 117 -0.25 10.22 14.58
N LEU A 118 -1.12 9.26 14.23
CA LEU A 118 -2.30 8.91 15.04
C LEU A 118 -1.97 8.29 16.40
N THR A 119 -0.81 7.63 16.54
CA THR A 119 -0.46 6.87 17.75
C THR A 119 0.66 7.54 18.54
N ARG A 120 0.70 7.37 19.87
CA ARG A 120 1.78 7.91 20.71
C ARG A 120 3.14 7.29 20.33
N THR A 121 3.17 5.99 20.13
CA THR A 121 4.37 5.26 19.69
C THR A 121 4.80 5.64 18.29
N GLY A 122 3.85 5.78 17.35
CA GLY A 122 4.13 6.22 15.99
C GLY A 122 4.70 7.63 15.92
N ARG A 123 4.20 8.58 16.74
CA ARG A 123 4.77 9.93 16.86
C ARG A 123 6.21 9.90 17.37
N ALA A 124 6.49 9.10 18.41
CA ALA A 124 7.85 8.94 18.92
C ALA A 124 8.81 8.33 17.88
N ILE A 125 8.34 7.38 17.05
CA ILE A 125 9.13 6.85 15.93
C ILE A 125 9.36 7.92 14.86
N PHE A 126 8.31 8.68 14.52
CA PHE A 126 8.38 9.74 13.52
C PHE A 126 9.37 10.85 13.90
N GLU A 127 9.36 11.27 15.18
CA GLU A 127 10.33 12.22 15.74
C GLU A 127 11.78 11.71 15.67
N ARG A 128 12.00 10.40 15.87
CA ARG A 128 13.34 9.80 15.78
C ARG A 128 13.89 9.69 14.37
N VAL A 129 13.02 9.54 13.37
CA VAL A 129 13.43 9.33 11.96
C VAL A 129 13.69 10.65 11.23
N CYS A 130 13.38 11.80 11.84
CA CYS A 130 13.73 13.14 11.36
C CYS A 130 13.38 13.40 9.88
N MET A 131 12.09 13.41 9.55
CA MET A 131 11.58 14.49 8.71
C MET A 131 11.11 15.58 9.67
N PRO A 132 11.44 16.88 9.47
CA PRO A 132 10.83 17.93 10.27
C PRO A 132 9.33 17.70 10.15
N ALA A 133 8.68 17.44 11.29
CA ALA A 133 7.25 17.28 11.28
C ALA A 133 6.71 18.60 10.76
N ASP A 134 6.22 18.62 9.52
CA ASP A 134 5.14 19.52 9.17
C ASP A 134 4.18 19.35 10.33
N LYS A 135 4.08 20.39 11.17
CA LYS A 135 3.20 20.43 12.30
C LYS A 135 1.81 20.47 11.70
N PHE A 136 1.34 19.32 11.22
CA PHE A 136 -0.05 19.14 10.88
C PHE A 136 -0.78 19.42 12.18
N ASN A 137 -1.54 20.51 12.18
CA ASN A 137 -2.48 20.84 13.22
C ASN A 137 -3.49 19.69 13.28
N ILE A 138 -3.12 18.61 13.97
CA ILE A 138 -4.11 17.73 14.58
C ILE A 138 -4.83 18.69 15.51
N ALA A 139 -6.01 19.15 15.07
CA ALA A 139 -6.82 20.10 15.81
C ALA A 139 -6.75 19.71 17.28
N SER A 140 -6.28 20.64 18.12
CA SER A 140 -6.10 20.42 19.54
C SER A 140 -7.33 19.69 20.05
N LYS A 141 -7.15 18.51 20.64
CA LYS A 141 -8.28 17.69 21.10
C LYS A 141 -9.12 18.58 22.01
N VAL A 142 -10.33 18.92 21.56
CA VAL A 142 -11.31 19.63 22.40
C VAL A 142 -11.93 18.57 23.28
N ASP A 143 -12.05 18.88 24.57
CA ASP A 143 -12.72 17.97 25.49
C ASP A 143 -14.20 17.89 25.09
N LEU A 144 -14.70 16.68 24.93
CA LEU A 144 -16.09 16.47 24.56
C LEU A 144 -16.96 16.76 25.78
N ASP A 145 -18.10 17.42 25.58
CA ASP A 145 -19.05 17.66 26.67
C ASP A 145 -19.44 16.33 27.36
N LYS A 146 -19.50 16.37 28.69
CA LYS A 146 -19.60 15.18 29.55
C LYS A 146 -20.88 14.39 29.27
N ASP A 147 -21.95 15.08 28.90
CA ASP A 147 -23.25 14.47 28.60
C ASP A 147 -23.25 13.73 27.26
N ILE A 148 -22.48 14.22 26.28
CA ILE A 148 -22.28 13.52 25.00
C ILE A 148 -21.36 12.31 25.21
N ARG A 149 -20.29 12.47 26.00
CA ARG A 149 -19.32 11.41 26.27
C ARG A 149 -19.95 10.20 26.98
N ARG A 150 -20.89 10.41 27.90
CA ARG A 150 -21.63 9.34 28.59
C ARG A 150 -22.54 8.52 27.68
N LYS A 151 -23.01 9.11 26.58
CA LYS A 151 -23.90 8.44 25.60
C LYS A 151 -23.13 7.63 24.55
N LEU A 152 -21.83 7.86 24.42
CA LEU A 152 -20.96 7.11 23.50
C LEU A 152 -20.48 5.82 24.17
N PHE A 153 -21.23 4.73 23.99
CA PHE A 153 -20.76 3.40 24.35
C PHE A 153 -19.89 2.84 23.21
N ILE A 154 -18.57 2.84 23.39
CA ILE A 154 -17.62 2.26 22.44
C ILE A 154 -17.05 1.00 23.07
N SER A 155 -17.47 -0.17 22.57
CA SER A 155 -16.88 -1.44 22.98
C SER A 155 -15.36 -1.42 22.73
N PRO A 156 -14.53 -1.89 23.67
CA PRO A 156 -13.09 -1.90 23.47
C PRO A 156 -12.77 -2.75 22.24
N ILE A 157 -11.98 -2.19 21.32
CA ILE A 157 -11.49 -2.94 20.15
C ILE A 157 -10.63 -4.08 20.69
N PRO A 158 -10.98 -5.35 20.45
CA PRO A 158 -10.21 -6.48 20.94
C PRO A 158 -8.82 -6.43 20.29
N ARG A 159 -7.84 -6.00 21.08
CA ARG A 159 -6.43 -6.00 20.71
C ARG A 159 -5.86 -7.32 21.18
N HIS A 160 -5.21 -8.06 20.27
CA HIS A 160 -4.48 -9.28 20.57
C HIS A 160 -3.68 -9.11 21.87
N THR A 161 -4.18 -9.74 22.94
CA THR A 161 -3.67 -9.61 24.31
C THR A 161 -3.11 -10.96 24.69
N ASP A 162 -1.82 -11.01 25.00
CA ASP A 162 -1.22 -12.18 25.64
C ASP A 162 -1.94 -12.41 26.98
N LYS A 163 -2.48 -13.61 27.15
CA LYS A 163 -3.43 -14.00 28.22
C LYS A 163 -2.84 -14.05 29.63
N THR A 164 -1.57 -13.71 29.80
CA THR A 164 -0.85 -13.85 31.08
C THR A 164 -0.98 -12.63 31.99
N LEU A 165 -1.35 -11.46 31.47
CA LEU A 165 -1.44 -10.21 32.24
C LEU A 165 -2.86 -9.85 32.70
N THR A 166 -3.89 -10.56 32.23
CA THR A 166 -5.30 -10.20 32.46
C THR A 166 -5.90 -10.82 33.73
N LYS A 167 -5.18 -11.72 34.43
CA LYS A 167 -5.69 -12.40 35.63
C LYS A 167 -5.63 -11.57 36.91
N GLU A 168 -4.98 -10.41 36.89
CA GLU A 168 -4.79 -9.59 38.09
C GLU A 168 -5.91 -8.56 38.31
N GLU A 169 -6.70 -8.22 37.28
CA GLU A 169 -7.75 -7.18 37.39
C GLU A 169 -9.15 -7.71 37.73
N GLU A 170 -9.37 -9.03 37.72
CA GLU A 170 -10.68 -9.63 38.09
C GLU A 170 -10.86 -9.88 39.60
N LYS A 171 -9.89 -9.50 40.45
CA LYS A 171 -9.96 -9.70 41.92
C LYS A 171 -10.28 -8.46 42.73
N GLN A 172 -10.57 -7.32 42.11
CA GLN A 172 -10.97 -6.11 42.83
C GLN A 172 -12.14 -5.41 42.12
N VAL A 173 -13.31 -6.05 42.16
CA VAL A 173 -14.62 -5.37 42.08
C VAL A 173 -15.49 -5.94 43.19
#